data_AF-A0A932SU84-F1
#
_entry.id   AF-A0A932SU84-F1
#
_cell.length_a   1.000
_cell.length_b   1.000
_cell.length_c   1.000
_cell.angle_alpha   90.00
_cell.angle_beta   90.00
_cell.angle_gamma   90.00
#
_symmetry.space_group_name_H-M   'P 1'
#
loop_
_entity.id
_entity.type
_entity.pdbx_description
1 polymer ?
#
loop_
_entity_poly.entity_id
_entity_poly.type
_entity_poly.pdbx_seq_one_letter_code
_entity_poly.pdbx_strand_id
1 'polypeptide(L)' 'MIRNEFEYKSTLARLAEAKSRVSEYRNQLERTGLSSEQIDSQVASLEANCSSLQDEVRIYEQRTAPTWRVSLHEHSV' A
#
# COMPACT_ATOMS: atom_id res chain seq x y z
N MET A 1 12.55 0.44 4.78
CA MET A 1 11.84 0.20 6.07
C MET A 1 11.76 1.52 6.83
N ILE A 2 10.56 1.94 7.23
CA ILE A 2 10.28 3.22 7.91
C ILE A 2 10.85 3.23 9.35
N ARG A 3 11.61 4.26 9.71
CA ARG A 3 12.29 4.34 11.01
C ARG A 3 11.71 5.35 12.00
N ASN A 4 11.00 6.36 11.51
CA ASN A 4 10.47 7.44 12.34
C ASN A 4 9.18 8.02 11.74
N GLU A 5 8.54 8.95 12.47
CA GLU A 5 7.26 9.55 12.05
C GLU A 5 7.38 10.39 10.77
N PHE A 6 8.51 11.06 10.56
CA PHE A 6 8.74 11.85 9.34
C PHE A 6 8.78 10.94 8.10
N GLU A 7 9.51 9.84 8.19
CA GLU A 7 9.54 8.82 7.13
C GLU A 7 8.16 8.17 6.95
N TYR A 8 7.41 7.96 8.03
CA TYR A 8 6.04 7.44 7.94
C TYR A 8 5.13 8.37 7.14
N LYS A 9 5.11 9.66 7.46
CA LYS A 9 4.34 10.70 6.74
C LYS A 9 4.77 10.81 5.28
N SER A 10 6.08 10.78 5.02
CA SER A 10 6.63 10.79 3.66
C SER A 10 6.21 9.55 2.86
N THR A 11 6.29 8.36 3.46
CA THR A 11 5.87 7.11 2.81
C THR A 11 4.36 7.08 2.56
N LEU A 12 3.54 7.63 3.46
CA LEU A 12 2.10 7.80 3.23
C LEU A 12 1.80 8.71 2.03
N ALA A 13 2.51 9.84 1.91
CA ALA A 13 2.37 10.73 0.76
C ALA A 13 2.76 10.03 -0.55
N ARG A 14 3.87 9.28 -0.55
CA ARG A 14 4.32 8.47 -1.69
C ARG A 14 3.33 7.38 -2.05
N LEU A 15 2.71 6.73 -1.07
CA LEU A 15 1.67 5.72 -1.29
C LEU A 15 0.42 6.35 -1.92
N ALA A 16 0.00 7.52 -1.45
CA ALA A 16 -1.13 8.25 -2.03
C ALA A 16 -0.87 8.64 -3.48
N GLU A 17 0.32 9.17 -3.78
CA GLU A 17 0.73 9.51 -5.14
C GLU A 17 0.79 8.27 -6.04
N ALA A 18 1.40 7.17 -5.57
CA ALA A 18 1.50 5.94 -6.32
C ALA A 18 0.11 5.37 -6.68
N LYS A 19 -0.83 5.38 -5.73
CA LYS A 19 -2.23 4.97 -5.98
C LYS A 19 -2.91 5.88 -7.00
N SER A 20 -2.70 7.19 -6.90
CA SER A 20 -3.24 8.15 -7.88
C SER A 20 -2.71 7.86 -9.28
N ARG A 21 -1.40 7.58 -9.41
CA ARG A 21 -0.75 7.25 -10.69
C ARG A 21 -1.26 5.94 -11.28
N VAL A 22 -1.45 4.89 -10.46
CA VAL A 22 -2.07 3.64 -10.91
C VAL A 22 -3.47 3.90 -11.46
N SER A 23 -4.29 4.65 -10.72
CA SER A 23 -5.66 4.95 -11.12
C SER A 23 -5.73 5.76 -12.41
N GLU A 24 -4.89 6.79 -12.55
CA GLU A 24 -4.83 7.61 -13.75
C GLU A 24 -4.35 6.80 -14.96
N TYR A 25 -3.29 6.00 -14.79
CA TYR A 25 -2.76 5.18 -15.86
C TYR A 25 -3.75 4.09 -16.29
N ARG A 26 -4.43 3.44 -15.33
CA ARG A 26 -5.51 2.48 -15.61
C ARG A 26 -6.62 3.13 -16.44
N ASN A 27 -7.09 4.32 -16.04
CA ASN A 27 -8.11 5.06 -16.78
C ASN A 27 -7.68 5.39 -18.22
N GLN A 28 -6.41 5.79 -18.41
CA GLN A 28 -5.86 6.03 -19.75
C GLN A 28 -5.86 4.76 -20.59
N LEU A 29 -5.47 3.61 -20.03
CA LEU A 29 -5.45 2.32 -20.73
C LEU A 29 -6.86 1.79 -21.04
N GLU A 30 -7.85 2.04 -20.18
CA GLU A 30 -9.26 1.69 -20.47
C GLU A 30 -9.78 2.43 -21.71
N ARG A 31 -9.27 3.64 -21.97
CA ARG A 31 -9.64 4.45 -23.12
C ARG A 31 -8.98 4.03 -24.43
N THR A 32 -7.95 3.18 -24.39
CA THR A 32 -7.28 2.67 -25.59
C THR A 32 -7.93 1.38 -26.12
N GLY A 33 -8.96 0.86 -25.45
CA GLY A 33 -9.66 -0.35 -25.84
C GLY A 33 -8.92 -1.65 -25.51
N LEU A 34 -7.94 -1.59 -24.60
CA LEU A 34 -7.25 -2.78 -24.08
C LEU A 34 -8.21 -3.61 -23.21
N SER A 35 -8.04 -4.93 -23.25
CA SER A 35 -8.74 -5.84 -22.33
C SER A 35 -8.23 -5.66 -20.91
N SER A 36 -9.09 -5.91 -19.92
CA SER A 36 -8.74 -5.82 -18.48
C SER A 36 -7.45 -6.58 -18.12
N GLU A 37 -7.26 -7.79 -18.64
CA GLU A 37 -6.03 -8.58 -18.39
C GLU A 37 -4.75 -7.89 -18.90
N GLN A 38 -4.84 -7.23 -20.06
CA GLN A 38 -3.71 -6.46 -20.59
C GLN A 38 -3.45 -5.21 -19.74
N ILE A 39 -4.52 -4.56 -19.29
CA ILE A 39 -4.43 -3.39 -18.40
C ILE A 39 -3.78 -3.79 -17.07
N ASP A 40 -4.24 -4.87 -16.44
CA ASP A 40 -3.69 -5.41 -15.20
C ASP A 40 -2.20 -5.77 -15.35
N SER A 41 -1.81 -6.38 -16.47
CA SER A 41 -0.40 -6.65 -16.78
C SER A 41 0.45 -5.37 -16.88
N GLN A 42 -0.09 -4.30 -17.48
CA GLN A 42 0.61 -3.01 -17.61
C GLN A 42 0.71 -2.25 -16.28
N VAL A 43 -0.30 -2.34 -15.42
CA VAL A 43 -0.28 -1.66 -14.11
C VAL A 43 0.39 -2.49 -13.01
N ALA A 44 0.62 -3.80 -13.21
CA ALA A 44 1.14 -4.72 -12.20
C ALA A 44 2.41 -4.22 -11.48
N SER A 45 3.34 -3.59 -12.21
CA SER A 45 4.57 -3.06 -11.62
C SER A 45 4.31 -1.86 -10.70
N LEU A 46 3.32 -1.02 -11.02
CA LEU A 46 2.91 0.10 -10.19
C LEU A 46 2.11 -0.37 -8.97
N GLU A 47 1.29 -1.41 -9.13
CA GLU A 47 0.56 -2.05 -8.03
C GLU A 47 1.50 -2.77 -7.06
N ALA A 48 2.56 -3.40 -7.55
CA ALA A 48 3.62 -3.98 -6.73
C ALA A 48 4.33 -2.90 -5.90
N ASN A 49 4.59 -1.73 -6.48
CA ASN A 49 5.14 -0.58 -5.75
C ASN A 49 4.20 -0.10 -4.63
N CYS A 50 2.90 0.04 -4.93
CA CYS A 50 1.90 0.40 -3.94
C CYS A 50 1.84 -0.61 -2.80
N SER A 51 1.89 -1.91 -3.13
CA SER A 51 1.87 -3.01 -2.17
C SER A 51 3.08 -2.98 -1.26
N SER A 52 4.28 -2.73 -1.81
CA SER A 52 5.51 -2.58 -1.02
C SER A 52 5.43 -1.41 -0.06
N LEU A 53 4.99 -0.23 -0.52
CA LEU A 53 4.84 0.95 0.33
C LEU A 53 3.80 0.74 1.44
N GLN A 54 2.69 0.06 1.13
CA GLN A 54 1.65 -0.27 2.09
C GLN A 54 2.13 -1.26 3.15
N ASP A 55 2.98 -2.22 2.77
CA ASP A 55 3.59 -3.16 3.71
C ASP A 55 4.54 -2.44 4.67
N GLU A 56 5.38 -1.51 4.17
CA GLU A 56 6.24 -0.70 5.03
C GLU A 56 5.46 0.13 6.05
N VAL A 57 4.33 0.72 5.62
CA VAL A 57 3.39 1.46 6.49
C VAL A 57 2.81 0.52 7.55
N ARG A 58 2.29 -0.64 7.15
CA ARG A 58 1.70 -1.63 8.06
C ARG A 58 2.70 -2.11 9.11
N ILE A 59 3.93 -2.43 8.70
CA ILE A 59 4.98 -2.87 9.63
C ILE A 59 5.30 -1.76 10.65
N TYR A 60 5.38 -0.51 10.19
CA TYR A 60 5.62 0.62 11.07
C TYR A 60 4.47 0.77 12.08
N GLU A 61 3.22 0.73 11.62
CA GLU A 61 2.02 0.84 12.46
C GLU A 61 1.93 -0.28 13.49
N GLN A 62 2.24 -1.52 13.11
CA GLN A 62 2.27 -2.65 14.06
C GLN A 62 3.33 -2.47 15.14
N ARG A 63 4.49 -1.92 14.79
CA ARG A 63 5.57 -1.64 15.76
C ARG A 63 5.24 -0.48 16.70
N THR A 64 4.52 0.53 16.22
CA THR A 64 4.21 1.74 16.98
C THR A 64 2.82 1.72 17.64
N ALA A 65 1.97 0.77 17.26
CA ALA A 65 0.69 0.55 17.91
C ALA A 65 0.90 0.17 19.38
N PRO A 66 0.14 0.77 20.31
CA PRO A 66 0.30 0.47 21.72
C PRO A 66 -0.12 -0.97 22.02
N THR A 67 0.74 -1.68 22.73
CA THR A 67 0.71 -3.12 23.01
C THR A 67 -0.52 -3.63 23.77
N TRP A 68 -1.35 -2.75 24.36
CA TRP A 68 -2.56 -3.15 25.07
C TRP A 68 -3.70 -3.65 24.16
N ARG A 69 -3.55 -3.55 22.83
CA ARG A 69 -4.51 -4.13 21.87
C ARG A 69 -4.25 -5.60 21.52
N VAL A 70 -3.13 -6.18 21.95
CA VAL A 70 -2.71 -7.55 21.58
C VAL A 70 -3.05 -8.59 22.67
N SER A 71 -3.47 -8.16 23.87
CA SER A 71 -3.69 -9.05 25.03
C SER A 71 -5.07 -9.74 25.10
N LEU A 72 -5.73 -10.05 23.99
CA LEU A 72 -7.06 -10.69 24.00
C LEU A 72 -7.14 -12.05 23.29
N HIS A 73 -6.02 -12.80 23.18
CA HIS A 73 -6.08 -14.16 22.62
C HIS A 73 -5.25 -15.24 23.30
N GLU A 74 -4.69 -14.98 24.47
CA GLU A 74 -4.16 -16.04 25.33
C GLU A 74 -4.99 -16.02 26.61
N HIS A 75 -5.38 -17.19 27.11
CA HIS A 75 -6.44 -17.47 28.10
C HIS A 75 -7.83 -17.77 27.50
N SER A 76 -7.94 -18.90 26.83
CA SER A 76 -9.08 -19.81 27.07
C SER A 76 -8.70 -21.25 26.79
N VAL A 77 -8.52 -21.96 27.92
CA VAL A 77 -8.58 -23.42 28.19
C VAL A 77 -7.42 -24.29 27.75
#